data_AF-A0A7W8XYA1-F1
#
_entry.id   AF-A0A7W8XYA1-F1
#
_cell.length_a   1.000
_cell.length_b   1.000
_cell.length_c   1.000
_cell.angle_alpha   90.00
_cell.angle_beta   90.00
_cell.angle_gamma   90.00
#
_symmetry.space_group_name_H-M   'P 1'
#
loop_
_entity.id
_entity.type
_entity.pdbx_description
1 polymer ?
#
loop_
_entity_poly.entity_id
_entity_poly.type
_entity_poly.pdbx_seq_one_letter_code
_entity_poly.pdbx_strand_id
1 'polypeptide(L)' 'MADEWPGILLHPDFDPGFSGIIEENMVLNVESLIAEEGSESIKLETQALVISAGAQRLDSFPWEEC' A
#
# COMPACT_ATOMS: atom_id res chain seq x y z
N MET A 1 0.67 13.93 7.64
CA MET A 1 -0.09 12.81 8.23
C MET A 1 0.92 11.83 8.82
N ALA A 2 0.46 10.85 9.58
CA ALA A 2 1.29 9.80 10.13
C ALA A 2 0.75 8.44 9.69
N ASP A 3 1.59 7.41 9.75
CA ASP A 3 1.17 6.04 9.48
C ASP A 3 0.33 5.54 10.65
N GLU A 4 -0.73 4.82 10.33
CA GLU A 4 -1.69 4.29 11.30
C GLU A 4 -1.87 2.78 11.10
N TRP A 5 -2.46 2.12 12.10
CA TRP A 5 -2.83 0.71 11.98
C TRP A 5 -3.93 0.54 10.92
N PRO A 6 -3.94 -0.53 10.10
CA PRO A 6 -3.07 -1.72 10.16
C PRO A 6 -1.80 -1.64 9.30
N GLY A 7 -0.78 -2.39 9.72
CA GLY A 7 0.31 -2.79 8.82
C GLY A 7 -0.02 -4.09 8.09
N ILE A 8 0.14 -4.15 6.77
CA ILE A 8 -0.07 -5.36 5.97
C ILE A 8 1.29 -5.89 5.53
N LEU A 9 1.75 -6.95 6.19
CA LEU A 9 3.09 -7.50 5.96
C LEU A 9 3.14 -8.39 4.71
N LEU A 10 4.30 -8.40 4.05
CA LEU A 10 4.57 -9.31 2.95
C LEU A 10 4.63 -10.76 3.45
N HIS A 11 4.44 -11.71 2.54
CA HIS A 11 4.44 -13.14 2.88
C HIS A 11 5.67 -13.61 3.69
N PRO A 12 6.92 -13.18 3.40
CA PRO A 12 8.09 -13.59 4.19
C PRO A 12 8.06 -13.10 5.65
N ASP A 13 7.42 -11.96 5.89
CA ASP A 13 7.35 -11.29 7.20
C ASP A 13 5.98 -11.48 7.87
N PHE A 14 5.17 -12.41 7.38
CA PHE A 14 3.81 -12.60 7.85
C PHE A 14 3.75 -12.86 9.36
N ASP A 15 2.95 -12.06 10.06
CA ASP A 15 2.71 -12.18 11.51
C ASP A 15 1.21 -12.24 11.79
N PRO A 16 0.69 -13.31 12.43
CA PRO A 16 -0.72 -13.40 12.79
C PRO A 16 -1.19 -12.28 13.74
N GLY A 17 -0.30 -11.62 14.47
CA GLY A 17 -0.60 -10.43 15.29
C GLY A 17 -1.08 -9.21 14.49
N PHE A 18 -0.84 -9.21 13.18
CA PHE A 18 -1.33 -8.19 12.24
C PHE A 18 -2.59 -8.65 11.48
N SER A 19 -3.21 -9.75 11.89
CA SER A 19 -4.48 -10.21 11.30
C SER A 19 -5.61 -9.24 11.63
N GLY A 20 -6.49 -9.01 10.65
CA GLY A 20 -7.64 -8.12 10.78
C GLY A 20 -8.58 -8.21 9.58
N ILE A 21 -9.56 -7.31 9.54
CA ILE A 21 -10.48 -7.16 8.42
C ILE A 21 -10.34 -5.73 7.90
N ILE A 22 -10.24 -5.60 6.58
CA ILE A 22 -10.29 -4.30 5.90
C ILE A 22 -11.76 -3.90 5.76
N GLU A 23 -12.13 -2.74 6.28
CA GLU A 23 -13.52 -2.25 6.34
C GLU A 23 -13.70 -0.93 5.56
N GLU A 24 -14.95 -0.62 5.20
CA GLU A 24 -15.30 0.63 4.52
C GLU A 24 -14.89 1.85 5.36
N ASN A 25 -14.45 2.92 4.69
CA ASN A 25 -13.87 4.15 5.25
C ASN A 25 -12.44 4.03 5.81
N MET A 26 -11.82 2.85 5.77
CA MET A 26 -10.37 2.77 5.97
C MET A 26 -9.61 3.41 4.80
N VAL A 27 -8.44 3.96 5.10
CA VAL A 27 -7.51 4.47 4.09
C VAL A 27 -6.22 3.69 4.23
N LEU A 28 -5.74 3.11 3.13
CA LEU A 28 -4.53 2.30 3.11
C LEU A 28 -3.54 2.87 2.10
N ASN A 29 -2.27 2.92 2.49
CA ASN A 29 -1.19 3.15 1.55
C ASN A 29 -0.80 1.81 0.91
N VAL A 30 -0.80 1.79 -0.43
CA VAL A 30 -0.42 0.62 -1.21
C VAL A 30 0.96 0.86 -1.78
N GLU A 31 1.92 0.08 -1.33
CA GLU A 31 3.35 0.31 -1.57
C GLU A 31 3.98 -0.75 -2.47
N SER A 32 4.90 -0.32 -3.32
CA SER A 32 5.73 -1.19 -4.17
C SER A 32 7.16 -0.67 -4.17
N LEU A 33 8.11 -1.48 -3.71
CA LEU A 33 9.54 -1.24 -3.81
C LEU A 33 10.17 -2.38 -4.62
N ILE A 34 10.73 -2.07 -5.78
CA ILE A 34 11.28 -3.06 -6.71
C ILE A 34 12.70 -2.68 -7.09
N ALA A 35 13.63 -3.63 -6.98
CA ALA A 35 15.01 -3.50 -7.43
C ALA A 35 15.66 -4.88 -7.61
N GLU A 36 16.70 -4.95 -8.43
CA GLU A 36 17.68 -6.02 -8.36
C GLU A 36 18.73 -5.72 -7.29
N GLU A 37 19.41 -6.75 -6.79
CA GLU A 37 20.49 -6.57 -5.81
C GLU A 37 21.62 -5.70 -6.39
N GLY A 38 21.96 -4.63 -5.67
CA GLY A 38 23.02 -3.70 -6.08
C GLY A 38 22.62 -2.68 -7.15
N SER A 39 21.33 -2.59 -7.50
CA SER A 39 20.79 -1.61 -8.46
C SER A 39 20.02 -0.47 -7.78
N GLU A 40 19.64 0.55 -8.57
CA GLU A 40 18.69 1.57 -8.13
C GLU A 40 17.28 0.98 -8.01
N SER A 41 16.53 1.44 -7.02
CA SER A 41 15.18 0.96 -6.73
C SER A 41 14.11 1.91 -7.20
N ILE A 42 13.00 1.36 -7.70
CA ILE A 42 11.78 2.13 -7.97
C ILE A 42 10.83 1.94 -6.78
N LYS A 43 10.42 3.05 -6.18
CA LYS A 43 9.40 3.10 -5.13
C LYS A 43 8.16 3.81 -5.68
N LEU A 44 7.04 3.11 -5.66
CA LEU A 44 5.72 3.68 -5.91
C LEU A 44 4.82 3.45 -4.71
N GLU A 45 3.97 4.43 -4.42
CA GLU A 45 3.03 4.40 -3.32
C GLU A 45 1.79 5.21 -3.69
N THR A 46 0.62 4.67 -3.36
CA THR A 46 -0.66 5.32 -3.64
C THR A 46 -1.60 5.16 -2.45
N GLN A 47 -2.39 6.20 -2.17
CA GLN A 47 -3.35 6.17 -1.07
C GLN A 47 -4.73 5.76 -1.60
N ALA A 48 -5.34 4.74 -1.00
CA ALA A 48 -6.63 4.21 -1.42
C ALA A 48 -7.66 4.24 -0.29
N LEU A 49 -8.82 4.82 -0.56
CA LEU A 49 -10.01 4.74 0.29
C LEU A 49 -10.75 3.44 0.02
N VAL A 50 -11.03 2.68 1.08
CA VAL A 50 -11.90 1.51 1.00
C VAL A 50 -13.35 1.98 0.97
N ILE A 51 -14.05 1.61 -0.09
CA ILE A 51 -15.48 1.86 -0.30
C ILE A 51 -16.23 0.52 -0.41
N SER A 52 -17.54 0.52 -0.25
CA SER A 52 -18.37 -0.69 -0.42
C SER A 52 -18.17 -1.44 -1.74
N ALA A 53 -17.75 -0.75 -2.81
CA ALA A 53 -17.47 -1.34 -4.12
C ALA A 53 -16.01 -1.80 -4.32
N GLY A 54 -15.11 -1.60 -3.35
CA GLY A 54 -13.68 -1.94 -3.46
C GLY A 54 -12.76 -0.84 -2.94
N ALA A 55 -11.74 -0.49 -3.72
CA ALA A 55 -10.76 0.55 -3.36
C ALA A 55 -10.79 1.70 -4.38
N GLN A 56 -10.83 2.93 -3.90
CA GLN A 56 -10.76 4.15 -4.68
C GLN A 56 -9.42 4.85 -4.41
N ARG A 57 -8.58 4.97 -5.45
CA ARG A 57 -7.35 5.77 -5.39
C ARG A 57 -7.68 7.25 -5.13
N LEU A 58 -6.91 7.86 -4.23
CA LEU A 58 -7.11 9.24 -3.78
C LEU A 58 -6.12 10.23 -4.41
N ASP A 59 -4.92 9.78 -4.79
CA ASP A 59 -3.94 10.63 -5.45
C ASP A 59 -4.14 10.68 -6.98
N SER A 60 -3.67 11.77 -7.58
CA SER A 60 -3.74 12.01 -9.03
C SER A 60 -2.36 12.26 -9.64
N PHE A 61 -1.28 12.00 -8.89
CA PHE A 61 0.07 12.22 -9.41
C PHE A 61 0.33 11.23 -10.56
N PRO A 62 0.76 11.72 -11.73
CA PRO A 62 0.99 10.87 -12.88
C PRO A 62 2.17 9.95 -12.62
N TRP A 63 2.12 8.77 -13.22
CA TRP A 63 3.25 7.85 -13.21
C TRP A 63 4.15 8.24 -14.38
N GLU A 64 5.44 7.92 -14.29
CA GLU A 64 6.33 8.13 -15.42
C GLU A 64 5.87 7.26 -16.61
N GLU A 65 5.90 7.85 -17.81
CA GLU A 65 5.57 7.14 -19.04
C GLU A 65 6.76 6.26 -19.46
N CYS A 66 6.47 5.09 -20.03
CA CYS A 66 7.47 4.15 -20.56
C CYS A 66 8.01 4.56 -21.93
#